data_AF-A0A7V3L0V8-F1
#
_entry.id   AF-A0A7V3L0V8-F1
#
_cell.length_a   1.000
_cell.length_b   1.000
_cell.length_c   1.000
_cell.angle_alpha   90.00
_cell.angle_beta   90.00
_cell.angle_gamma   90.00
#
_symmetry.space_group_name_H-M   'P 1'
#
loop_
_entity.id
_entity.type
_entity.pdbx_description
1 polymer ?
#
loop_
_entity_poly.entity_id
_entity_poly.type
_entity_poly.pdbx_seq_one_letter_code
_entity_poly.pdbx_strand_id
1 'polypeptide(L)'
;MVEKLLRCIQCNQVIPLYGEFIDAGANAHLPGVVWGDDDLKIKEDFFHIHNGHPLEELTVDFDTYISDKPTFELIKVSYFEATNGRERFLIKRSRERFDQSAHYEIIPGKLKISNVACEILEEELRGQISNLNGSSQLTDEEVNYLIEALQEELKNIPPEELFQEIEIVEEAQTPLTLLATFKEKHWQNIIQRLQNYLRQQEFKRILDFLEKNRLLKENAPLFIQMEMSFLHS
;
A
#
# COMPACT_ATOMS: atom_id res chain seq x y z
N MET A 1 12.76 5.37 -10.12
CA MET A 1 11.63 6.27 -9.80
C MET A 1 12.14 7.71 -9.88
N VAL A 2 11.29 8.71 -10.12
CA VAL A 2 11.71 10.11 -10.22
C VAL A 2 11.79 10.73 -8.83
N GLU A 3 12.94 11.27 -8.44
CA GLU A 3 13.16 11.84 -7.09
C GLU A 3 12.81 13.33 -7.00
N LYS A 4 12.92 14.03 -8.12
CA LYS A 4 12.72 15.48 -8.21
C LYS A 4 11.83 15.85 -9.37
N LEU A 5 11.01 16.86 -9.16
CA LEU A 5 10.21 17.49 -10.20
C LEU A 5 10.58 18.97 -10.32
N LEU A 6 10.35 19.53 -11.49
CA LEU A 6 10.47 20.96 -11.75
C LEU A 6 9.08 21.52 -11.99
N ARG A 7 8.67 22.50 -11.19
CA ARG A 7 7.39 23.18 -11.29
C ARG A 7 7.59 24.59 -11.83
N CYS A 8 6.78 24.98 -12.81
CA CYS A 8 6.61 26.38 -13.15
C CYS A 8 5.58 27.01 -12.20
N ILE A 9 5.99 27.99 -11.39
CA ILE A 9 5.11 28.64 -10.40
C ILE A 9 3.96 29.38 -11.10
N GLN A 10 4.24 30.01 -12.25
CA GLN A 10 3.23 30.80 -12.98
C GLN A 10 2.16 29.94 -13.67
N CYS A 11 2.55 28.85 -14.33
CA CYS A 11 1.63 27.97 -15.07
C CYS A 11 1.09 26.81 -14.23
N ASN A 12 1.64 26.59 -13.04
CA ASN A 12 1.38 25.41 -12.20
C ASN A 12 1.61 24.07 -12.90
N GLN A 13 2.46 24.04 -13.93
CA GLN A 13 2.83 22.83 -14.65
C GLN A 13 4.08 22.22 -14.04
N VAL A 14 4.17 20.89 -14.07
CA VAL A 14 5.25 20.13 -13.47
C VAL A 14 5.79 19.11 -14.46
N ILE A 15 7.11 18.96 -14.51
CA ILE A 15 7.78 17.91 -15.25
C ILE A 15 8.76 17.16 -14.33
N PRO A 16 9.08 15.90 -14.62
CA PRO A 16 10.17 15.23 -13.93
C PRO A 16 11.49 15.97 -14.18
N LEU A 17 12.27 16.17 -13.12
CA LEU A 17 13.61 16.72 -13.26
C LEU A 17 14.51 15.57 -13.72
N TYR A 18 14.64 15.44 -15.04
CA TYR A 18 15.59 14.51 -15.66
C TYR A 18 16.99 14.93 -15.22
N GLY A 19 17.64 14.10 -14.40
CA GLY A 19 18.86 14.46 -13.70
C GLY A 19 19.93 15.09 -14.59
N GLU A 20 20.59 16.12 -14.09
CA GLU A 20 21.89 16.57 -14.59
C GLU A 20 22.94 15.49 -14.25
N PHE A 21 22.99 14.42 -15.05
CA PHE A 21 24.16 13.56 -15.04
C PHE A 21 25.19 14.18 -15.97
N ILE A 22 26.20 14.78 -15.33
CA ILE A 22 27.48 15.18 -15.88
C ILE A 22 27.93 14.19 -16.96
N ASP A 23 27.99 14.66 -18.21
CA ASP A 23 28.99 14.31 -19.23
C ASP A 23 29.53 12.86 -19.24
N ALA A 24 28.63 11.88 -19.14
CA ALA A 24 28.95 10.47 -19.32
C ALA A 24 28.07 9.96 -20.46
N GLY A 25 28.69 9.83 -21.63
CA GLY A 25 28.02 9.45 -22.87
C GLY A 25 27.06 8.27 -22.69
N ALA A 26 25.87 8.44 -23.26
CA ALA A 26 24.93 7.39 -23.68
C ALA A 26 24.49 6.31 -22.68
N ASN A 27 24.94 6.26 -21.43
CA ASN A 27 24.62 5.14 -20.52
C ASN A 27 24.58 5.57 -19.04
N ALA A 28 23.54 6.29 -18.64
CA ALA A 28 23.18 6.44 -17.23
C ALA A 28 21.78 5.83 -16.98
N HIS A 29 21.68 4.51 -17.19
CA HIS A 29 20.52 3.73 -16.79
C HIS A 29 20.56 3.52 -15.27
N LEU A 30 19.76 4.28 -14.53
CA LEU A 30 19.30 3.81 -13.22
C LEU A 30 18.39 2.59 -13.45
N PRO A 31 18.46 1.55 -12.61
CA PRO A 31 17.55 0.42 -12.73
C PRO A 31 16.10 0.93 -12.60
N GLY A 32 15.30 0.71 -13.65
CA GLY A 32 13.87 1.01 -13.67
C GLY A 32 13.45 2.36 -14.24
N VAL A 33 14.35 3.17 -14.81
CA VAL A 33 13.95 4.36 -15.58
C VAL A 33 14.69 4.39 -16.92
N VAL A 34 14.00 3.99 -17.99
CA VAL A 34 14.46 4.17 -19.36
C VAL A 34 13.80 5.43 -19.87
N TRP A 35 14.58 6.51 -19.98
CA TRP A 35 14.14 7.74 -20.62
C TRP A 35 14.21 7.56 -22.13
N GLY A 36 13.10 7.79 -22.82
CA GLY A 36 13.03 7.77 -24.28
C GLY A 36 13.27 9.15 -24.89
N ASP A 37 13.38 9.21 -26.22
CA ASP A 37 13.52 10.47 -26.95
C ASP A 37 12.35 11.44 -26.69
N ASP A 38 11.16 10.91 -26.41
CA ASP A 38 9.97 11.69 -26.05
C ASP A 38 10.13 12.44 -24.72
N ASP A 39 10.86 11.87 -23.75
CA ASP A 39 11.10 12.50 -22.45
C ASP A 39 11.99 13.74 -22.58
N LEU A 40 13.02 13.65 -23.44
CA LEU A 40 13.91 14.76 -23.76
C LEU A 40 13.16 15.88 -24.49
N LYS A 41 12.31 15.51 -25.45
CA LYS A 41 11.47 16.47 -26.17
C LYS A 41 10.49 17.20 -25.24
N ILE A 42 9.84 16.48 -24.32
CA ILE A 42 8.96 17.10 -23.31
C ILE A 42 9.73 18.10 -22.45
N LYS A 43 10.97 17.78 -22.07
CA LYS A 43 11.85 18.71 -21.33
C LYS A 43 12.13 19.97 -22.14
N GLU A 44 12.55 19.83 -23.39
CA GLU A 44 12.84 20.95 -24.28
C GLU A 44 11.62 21.84 -24.51
N ASP A 45 10.47 21.23 -24.82
CA ASP A 45 9.19 21.92 -25.01
C ASP A 45 8.79 22.67 -23.73
N PHE A 46 8.98 22.07 -22.56
CA PHE A 46 8.70 22.73 -21.28
C PHE A 46 9.56 23.98 -21.08
N PHE A 47 10.87 23.92 -21.29
CA PHE A 47 11.74 25.10 -21.16
C PHE A 47 11.46 26.16 -22.22
N HIS A 48 11.10 25.77 -23.44
CA HIS A 48 10.71 26.69 -24.48
C HIS A 48 9.42 27.45 -24.14
N ILE A 49 8.39 26.74 -23.66
CA ILE A 49 7.08 27.33 -23.31
C ILE A 49 7.18 28.20 -22.05
N HIS A 50 7.99 27.79 -21.07
CA HIS A 50 8.11 28.46 -19.77
C HIS A 50 9.34 29.37 -19.67
N ASN A 51 9.91 29.77 -20.80
CA ASN A 51 11.06 30.66 -20.83
C ASN A 51 10.74 31.98 -20.11
N GLY A 52 11.54 32.34 -19.11
CA GLY A 52 11.34 33.53 -18.29
C GLY A 52 10.30 33.39 -17.17
N HIS A 53 9.65 32.23 -17.02
CA HIS A 53 8.81 31.97 -15.85
C HIS A 53 9.64 31.55 -14.64
N PRO A 54 9.20 31.88 -13.41
CA PRO A 54 9.85 31.39 -12.20
C PRO A 54 9.61 29.88 -12.03
N LEU A 55 10.71 29.13 -11.88
CA LEU A 55 10.71 27.68 -11.69
C LEU A 55 11.17 27.33 -10.27
N GLU A 56 10.64 26.23 -9.73
CA GLU A 56 11.05 25.68 -8.43
C GLU A 56 11.19 24.15 -8.49
N GLU A 57 12.10 23.63 -7.67
CA GLU A 57 12.26 22.18 -7.49
C GLU A 57 11.29 21.65 -6.43
N LEU A 58 10.66 20.51 -6.72
CA LEU A 58 9.89 19.74 -5.76
C LEU A 58 10.62 18.42 -5.50
N THR A 59 10.79 18.08 -4.23
CA THR A 59 11.31 16.77 -3.79
C THR A 59 10.14 15.84 -3.53
N VAL A 60 10.18 14.63 -4.10
CA VAL A 60 9.12 13.62 -3.94
C VAL A 60 9.23 12.95 -2.57
N ASP A 61 8.10 12.80 -1.88
CA ASP A 61 7.97 12.02 -0.66
C ASP A 61 7.50 10.60 -1.01
N PHE A 62 8.43 9.65 -1.08
CA PHE A 62 8.15 8.28 -1.53
C PHE A 62 7.24 7.50 -0.58
N ASP A 63 7.20 7.87 0.70
CA ASP A 63 6.35 7.23 1.70
C ASP A 63 4.86 7.53 1.47
N THR A 64 4.55 8.50 0.58
CA THR A 64 3.18 8.88 0.21
C THR A 64 2.72 8.29 -1.12
N TYR A 65 3.53 7.42 -1.74
CA TYR A 65 3.22 6.85 -3.03
C TYR A 65 2.06 5.86 -2.95
N ILE A 66 1.08 6.03 -3.84
CA ILE A 66 -0.07 5.15 -3.96
C ILE A 66 -0.47 5.00 -5.43
N SER A 67 -1.01 3.85 -5.82
CA SER A 67 -1.49 3.67 -7.20
C SER A 67 -2.76 2.84 -7.30
N ASP A 68 -3.49 3.06 -8.38
CA ASP A 68 -4.71 2.34 -8.74
C ASP A 68 -4.46 0.87 -9.16
N LYS A 69 -3.21 0.53 -9.45
CA LYS A 69 -2.77 -0.79 -9.93
C LYS A 69 -1.51 -1.28 -9.21
N PRO A 70 -1.15 -2.58 -9.35
CA PRO A 70 0.06 -3.14 -8.76
C PRO A 70 1.36 -2.40 -9.10
N THR A 71 2.35 -2.54 -8.23
CA THR A 71 3.65 -1.87 -8.38
C THR A 71 4.36 -2.25 -9.70
N PHE A 72 4.18 -3.49 -10.17
CA PHE A 72 4.75 -4.00 -11.43
C PHE A 72 4.02 -3.52 -12.69
N GLU A 73 2.79 -3.00 -12.59
CA GLU A 73 2.06 -2.48 -13.75
C GLU A 73 2.60 -1.10 -14.14
N LEU A 74 2.96 -0.91 -15.41
CA LEU A 74 3.54 0.34 -15.89
C LEU A 74 2.48 1.32 -16.39
N ILE A 75 1.35 0.80 -16.88
CA ILE A 75 0.20 1.59 -17.34
C ILE A 75 -0.76 1.77 -16.17
N LYS A 76 -0.54 2.83 -15.40
CA LYS A 76 -1.29 3.11 -14.16
C LYS A 76 -1.34 4.58 -13.83
N VAL A 77 -2.24 4.91 -12.91
CA VAL A 77 -2.31 6.22 -12.26
C VAL A 77 -1.78 6.09 -10.84
N SER A 78 -0.79 6.92 -10.51
CA SER A 78 -0.22 6.98 -9.18
C SER A 78 -0.29 8.39 -8.61
N TYR A 79 -0.42 8.47 -7.30
CA TYR A 79 -0.43 9.72 -6.56
C TYR A 79 0.70 9.71 -5.53
N PHE A 80 1.30 10.86 -5.29
CA PHE A 80 2.31 11.06 -4.24
C PHE A 80 2.42 12.54 -3.89
N GLU A 81 2.88 12.85 -2.70
CA GLU A 81 3.20 14.21 -2.28
C GLU A 81 4.61 14.61 -2.73
N ALA A 82 4.79 15.88 -3.06
CA ALA A 82 6.09 16.49 -3.29
C ALA A 82 6.16 17.84 -2.57
N THR A 83 7.36 18.25 -2.16
CA THR A 83 7.55 19.48 -1.38
C THR A 83 8.67 20.36 -1.95
N ASN A 84 8.46 21.68 -1.90
CA ASN A 84 9.51 22.69 -2.13
C ASN A 84 10.21 23.12 -0.81
N GLY A 85 9.98 22.39 0.29
CA GLY A 85 10.44 22.73 1.63
C GLY A 85 9.54 23.71 2.40
N ARG A 86 8.54 24.31 1.76
CA ARG A 86 7.57 25.24 2.39
C ARG A 86 6.14 24.72 2.32
N GLU A 87 5.76 24.23 1.15
CA GLU A 87 4.44 23.72 0.83
C GLU A 87 4.54 22.26 0.40
N ARG A 88 3.40 21.56 0.46
CA ARG A 88 3.24 20.19 -0.05
C ARG A 88 2.24 20.22 -1.20
N PHE A 89 2.56 19.50 -2.26
CA PHE A 89 1.79 19.40 -3.48
C PHE A 89 1.42 17.95 -3.70
N LEU A 90 0.16 17.69 -4.00
CA LEU A 90 -0.26 16.37 -4.42
C LEU A 90 -0.04 16.24 -5.93
N ILE A 91 0.77 15.26 -6.31
CA ILE A 91 1.13 14.98 -7.69
C ILE A 91 0.35 13.76 -8.17
N LYS A 92 -0.32 13.90 -9.30
CA LYS A 92 -0.87 12.80 -10.08
C LYS A 92 0.09 12.48 -11.21
N ARG A 93 0.50 11.21 -11.29
CA ARG A 93 1.27 10.67 -12.41
C ARG A 93 0.40 9.68 -13.16
N SER A 94 0.22 9.89 -14.46
CA SER A 94 -0.53 8.97 -15.33
C SER A 94 0.35 8.48 -16.47
N ARG A 95 0.25 7.18 -16.78
CA ARG A 95 0.81 6.61 -18.01
C ARG A 95 -0.26 5.76 -18.68
N GLU A 96 -0.66 6.15 -19.89
CA GLU A 96 -1.73 5.49 -20.63
C GLU A 96 -1.22 4.35 -21.52
N ARG A 97 0.03 4.44 -21.98
CA ARG A 97 0.64 3.47 -22.91
C ARG A 97 2.11 3.25 -22.62
N PHE A 98 2.62 2.09 -23.05
CA PHE A 98 4.04 1.74 -22.90
C PHE A 98 4.96 2.62 -23.76
N ASP A 99 4.49 3.05 -24.93
CA ASP A 99 5.23 3.87 -25.89
C ASP A 99 5.18 5.38 -25.58
N GLN A 100 4.63 5.77 -24.42
CA GLN A 100 4.50 7.18 -24.03
C GLN A 100 5.17 7.44 -22.68
N SER A 101 5.75 8.64 -22.55
CA SER A 101 6.19 9.22 -21.29
C SER A 101 5.04 9.38 -20.29
N ALA A 102 5.37 9.30 -19.00
CA ALA A 102 4.39 9.57 -17.96
C ALA A 102 4.08 11.07 -17.89
N HIS A 103 2.80 11.40 -17.73
CA HIS A 103 2.33 12.76 -17.49
C HIS A 103 2.25 13.04 -15.99
N TYR A 104 2.57 14.27 -15.59
CA TYR A 104 2.57 14.72 -14.20
C TYR A 104 1.72 15.99 -14.06
N GLU A 105 0.84 16.00 -13.07
CA GLU A 105 -0.10 17.07 -12.79
C GLU A 105 -0.12 17.38 -11.30
N ILE A 106 -0.15 18.65 -10.92
CA ILE A 106 -0.42 19.07 -9.54
C ILE A 106 -1.92 19.15 -9.37
N ILE A 107 -2.47 18.32 -8.48
CA ILE A 107 -3.90 18.33 -8.17
C ILE A 107 -4.15 19.06 -6.84
N PRO A 108 -5.24 19.86 -6.75
CA PRO A 108 -5.57 20.57 -5.52
C PRO A 108 -5.98 19.59 -4.42
N GLY A 109 -5.62 19.94 -3.18
CA GLY A 109 -6.01 19.19 -1.99
C GLY A 109 -4.93 18.28 -1.44
N LYS A 110 -5.35 17.34 -0.58
CA LYS A 110 -4.48 16.35 0.07
C LYS A 110 -5.03 14.95 -0.14
N LEU A 111 -4.12 13.99 -0.20
CA LEU A 111 -4.47 12.57 -0.23
C LEU A 111 -5.02 12.18 1.15
N LYS A 112 -6.20 11.58 1.16
CA LYS A 112 -6.74 10.90 2.35
C LYS A 112 -6.97 9.44 2.00
N ILE A 113 -6.22 8.57 2.67
CA ILE A 113 -6.45 7.13 2.63
C ILE A 113 -7.41 6.80 3.77
N SER A 114 -8.49 6.10 3.44
CA SER A 114 -9.45 5.62 4.42
C SER A 114 -9.66 4.12 4.26
N ASN A 115 -9.84 3.44 5.39
CA ASN A 115 -10.28 2.05 5.40
C ASN A 115 -11.73 1.99 4.93
N VAL A 116 -12.00 1.14 3.95
CA VAL A 116 -13.36 0.93 3.44
C VAL A 116 -13.88 -0.42 3.86
N ALA A 117 -13.02 -1.44 3.85
CA ALA A 117 -13.37 -2.76 4.35
C ALA A 117 -12.18 -3.40 5.04
N CYS A 118 -12.46 -4.13 6.12
CA CYS A 118 -11.54 -5.08 6.71
C CYS A 118 -12.32 -6.36 6.94
N GLU A 119 -11.79 -7.47 6.43
CA GLU A 119 -12.43 -8.77 6.51
C GLU A 119 -11.40 -9.87 6.74
N ILE A 120 -11.90 -11.00 7.22
CA ILE A 120 -11.13 -12.23 7.30
C ILE A 120 -11.42 -13.00 6.03
N LEU A 121 -10.36 -13.32 5.29
CA LEU A 121 -10.45 -14.19 4.11
C LEU A 121 -10.63 -15.63 4.58
N GLU A 122 -11.88 -16.03 4.84
CA GLU A 122 -12.19 -17.33 5.44
C GLU A 122 -11.66 -18.50 4.62
N GLU A 123 -11.82 -18.48 3.29
CA GLU A 123 -11.39 -19.57 2.41
C GLU A 123 -9.87 -19.73 2.43
N GLU A 124 -9.13 -18.63 2.31
CA GLU A 124 -7.68 -18.61 2.43
C GLU A 124 -7.24 -19.08 3.83
N LEU A 125 -7.89 -18.59 4.89
CA LEU A 125 -7.56 -18.99 6.27
C LEU A 125 -7.82 -20.49 6.50
N ARG A 126 -8.93 -21.04 5.98
CA ARG A 126 -9.21 -22.47 6.01
C ARG A 126 -8.17 -23.26 5.24
N GLY A 127 -7.77 -22.79 4.06
CA GLY A 127 -6.69 -23.38 3.26
C GLY A 127 -5.37 -23.39 4.02
N GLN A 128 -5.00 -22.28 4.66
CA GLN A 128 -3.81 -22.17 5.50
C GLN A 128 -3.87 -23.13 6.68
N ILE A 129 -4.98 -23.13 7.43
CA ILE A 129 -5.17 -24.03 8.56
C ILE A 129 -5.03 -25.48 8.09
N SER A 130 -5.70 -25.88 7.00
CA SER A 130 -5.63 -27.23 6.43
C SER A 130 -4.18 -27.65 6.09
N ASN A 131 -3.42 -26.75 5.45
CA ASN A 131 -2.01 -26.98 5.12
C ASN A 131 -1.13 -27.13 6.36
N LEU A 132 -1.39 -26.34 7.41
CA LEU A 132 -0.69 -26.37 8.69
C LEU A 132 -1.19 -27.49 9.62
N ASN A 133 -2.36 -28.05 9.34
CA ASN A 133 -3.05 -28.99 10.23
C ASN A 133 -2.36 -30.35 10.32
N GLY A 134 -1.43 -30.63 9.40
CA GLY A 134 -0.49 -31.76 9.38
C GLY A 134 -0.83 -32.89 10.36
N SER A 135 -0.26 -32.83 11.57
CA SER A 135 -0.48 -33.80 12.66
C SER A 135 -1.36 -33.31 13.81
N SER A 136 -1.81 -32.05 13.79
CA SER A 136 -2.56 -31.41 14.88
C SER A 136 -4.08 -31.72 14.83
N GLN A 137 -4.58 -32.23 13.70
CA GLN A 137 -5.95 -32.72 13.47
C GLN A 137 -7.05 -31.86 14.12
N LEU A 138 -7.03 -30.54 13.89
CA LEU A 138 -8.21 -29.72 14.14
C LEU A 138 -9.36 -30.22 13.29
N THR A 139 -10.54 -30.37 13.89
CA THR A 139 -11.78 -30.68 13.17
C THR A 139 -12.34 -29.44 12.47
N ASP A 140 -13.21 -29.61 11.48
CA ASP A 140 -13.89 -28.48 10.83
C ASP A 140 -14.67 -27.61 11.84
N GLU A 141 -15.25 -28.23 12.87
CA GLU A 141 -15.91 -27.52 13.97
C GLU A 141 -14.93 -26.64 14.76
N GLU A 142 -13.74 -27.15 15.08
CA GLU A 142 -12.69 -26.39 15.77
C GLU A 142 -12.16 -25.24 14.92
N VAL A 143 -12.03 -25.45 13.61
CA VAL A 143 -11.67 -24.40 12.66
C VAL A 143 -12.75 -23.32 12.61
N ASN A 144 -14.04 -23.70 12.59
CA ASN A 144 -15.14 -22.75 12.62
C ASN A 144 -15.12 -21.88 13.88
N TYR A 145 -14.92 -22.47 15.06
CA TYR A 145 -14.83 -21.70 16.30
C TYR A 145 -13.67 -20.70 16.29
N LEU A 146 -12.51 -21.08 15.71
CA LEU A 146 -11.38 -20.17 15.56
C LEU A 146 -11.70 -18.99 14.63
N ILE A 147 -12.32 -19.26 13.48
CA ILE A 147 -12.72 -18.23 12.51
C ILE A 147 -13.76 -17.28 13.13
N GLU A 148 -14.78 -17.82 13.80
CA GLU A 148 -15.80 -17.04 14.49
C GLU A 148 -15.18 -16.13 15.57
N ALA A 149 -14.24 -16.65 16.36
CA ALA A 149 -13.56 -15.86 17.37
C ALA A 149 -12.73 -14.71 16.78
N LEU A 150 -12.06 -14.94 15.64
CA LEU A 150 -11.34 -13.89 14.90
C LEU A 150 -12.30 -12.82 14.36
N GLN A 151 -13.44 -13.23 13.80
CA GLN A 151 -14.46 -12.32 13.28
C GLN A 151 -15.11 -11.48 14.36
N GLU A 152 -15.42 -12.10 15.50
CA GLU A 152 -15.95 -11.37 16.64
C GLU A 152 -14.95 -10.36 17.19
N GLU A 153 -13.66 -10.70 17.22
CA GLU A 153 -12.63 -9.75 17.64
C GLU A 153 -12.52 -8.58 16.66
N LEU A 154 -12.53 -8.85 15.35
CA LEU A 154 -12.49 -7.80 14.33
C LEU A 154 -13.65 -6.81 14.47
N LYS A 155 -14.87 -7.32 14.71
CA LYS A 155 -16.08 -6.50 14.90
C LYS A 155 -16.00 -5.57 16.11
N ASN A 156 -15.15 -5.88 17.09
CA ASN A 156 -14.98 -5.05 18.28
C ASN A 156 -13.97 -3.90 18.07
N ILE A 157 -13.23 -3.89 16.97
CA ILE A 157 -12.26 -2.83 16.64
C ILE A 157 -12.99 -1.71 15.89
N PRO A 158 -13.02 -0.47 16.42
CA PRO A 158 -13.55 0.66 15.68
C PRO A 158 -12.79 0.89 14.38
N PRO A 159 -13.47 1.16 13.24
CA PRO A 159 -12.80 1.38 11.96
C PRO A 159 -11.74 2.49 11.99
N GLU A 160 -11.91 3.50 12.85
CA GLU A 160 -10.99 4.63 13.01
C GLU A 160 -9.69 4.24 13.74
N GLU A 161 -9.75 3.18 14.56
CA GLU A 161 -8.62 2.68 15.36
C GLU A 161 -7.94 1.48 14.70
N LEU A 162 -8.53 0.90 13.64
CA LEU A 162 -8.07 -0.34 13.00
C LEU A 162 -6.56 -0.39 12.76
N PHE A 163 -5.97 0.63 12.14
CA PHE A 163 -4.52 0.67 11.86
C PHE A 163 -3.64 0.71 13.11
N GLN A 164 -4.18 1.19 14.23
CA GLN A 164 -3.48 1.21 15.51
C GLN A 164 -3.55 -0.15 16.20
N GLU A 165 -4.44 -1.03 15.77
CA GLU A 165 -4.77 -2.30 16.43
C GLU A 165 -4.33 -3.56 15.68
N ILE A 166 -3.87 -3.38 14.47
CA ILE A 166 -3.30 -4.42 13.60
C ILE A 166 -1.81 -4.19 13.36
N GLU A 167 -1.16 -5.19 12.81
CA GLU A 167 0.19 -5.14 12.27
C GLU A 167 0.12 -5.46 10.78
N ILE A 168 0.59 -4.54 9.93
CA ILE A 168 0.68 -4.77 8.49
C ILE A 168 1.83 -5.74 8.25
N VAL A 169 1.52 -6.85 7.58
CA VAL A 169 2.49 -7.90 7.24
C VAL A 169 3.05 -7.65 5.85
N GLU A 170 2.17 -7.41 4.87
CA GLU A 170 2.56 -7.25 3.47
C GLU A 170 1.58 -6.33 2.73
N GLU A 171 2.09 -5.60 1.74
CA GLU A 171 1.24 -5.06 0.69
C GLU A 171 0.77 -6.23 -0.19
N ALA A 172 -0.53 -6.33 -0.43
CA ALA A 172 -1.05 -7.37 -1.31
C ALA A 172 -0.79 -6.99 -2.79
N GLN A 173 -1.68 -7.37 -3.70
CA GLN A 173 -1.46 -7.12 -5.12
C GLN A 173 -1.43 -5.63 -5.49
N THR A 174 -2.13 -4.77 -4.74
CA THR A 174 -2.16 -3.32 -4.98
C THR A 174 -1.79 -2.53 -3.72
N PRO A 175 -1.28 -1.28 -3.85
CA PRO A 175 -1.03 -0.41 -2.70
C PRO A 175 -2.29 -0.07 -1.86
N LEU A 176 -3.49 -0.40 -2.35
CA LEU A 176 -4.76 -0.20 -1.65
C LEU A 176 -5.26 -1.44 -0.92
N THR A 177 -4.50 -2.52 -0.97
CA THR A 177 -4.85 -3.80 -0.38
C THR A 177 -3.71 -4.25 0.52
N LEU A 178 -3.99 -4.46 1.80
CA LEU A 178 -2.99 -4.85 2.79
C LEU A 178 -3.34 -6.20 3.39
N LEU A 179 -2.32 -7.02 3.59
CA LEU A 179 -2.37 -8.21 4.43
C LEU A 179 -1.90 -7.82 5.82
N ALA A 180 -2.74 -8.05 6.81
CA ALA A 180 -2.47 -7.69 8.20
C ALA A 180 -2.79 -8.82 9.17
N THR A 181 -2.22 -8.70 10.37
CA THR A 181 -2.53 -9.56 11.51
C THR A 181 -2.95 -8.73 12.71
N PHE A 182 -3.60 -9.37 13.68
CA PHE A 182 -3.95 -8.74 14.94
C PHE A 182 -2.70 -8.52 15.81
N LYS A 183 -2.64 -7.40 16.54
CA LYS A 183 -1.66 -7.24 17.63
C LYS A 183 -1.86 -8.29 18.71
N GLU A 184 -0.79 -8.59 19.46
CA GLU A 184 -0.79 -9.67 20.46
C GLU A 184 -1.93 -9.54 21.50
N LYS A 185 -2.34 -8.31 21.86
CA LYS A 185 -3.46 -8.10 22.79
C LYS A 185 -4.78 -8.70 22.27
N HIS A 186 -5.04 -8.61 20.97
CA HIS A 186 -6.24 -9.14 20.35
C HIS A 186 -6.17 -10.67 20.23
N TRP A 187 -4.99 -11.21 19.95
CA TRP A 187 -4.76 -12.66 20.03
C TRP A 187 -5.04 -13.23 21.43
N GLN A 188 -4.69 -12.50 22.49
CA GLN A 188 -5.03 -12.90 23.86
C GLN A 188 -6.54 -12.90 24.10
N ASN A 189 -7.26 -11.90 23.59
CA ASN A 189 -8.72 -11.85 23.66
C ASN A 189 -9.38 -13.03 22.92
N ILE A 190 -8.88 -13.36 21.72
CA ILE A 190 -9.35 -14.50 20.92
C ILE A 190 -9.15 -15.81 21.69
N ILE A 191 -7.96 -16.02 22.27
CA ILE A 191 -7.67 -17.21 23.07
C ILE A 191 -8.60 -17.29 24.28
N GLN A 192 -8.80 -16.18 25.00
CA GLN A 192 -9.70 -16.14 26.15
C GLN A 192 -11.15 -16.44 25.76
N ARG A 193 -11.58 -15.95 24.60
CA ARG A 193 -12.91 -16.24 24.06
C ARG A 193 -13.06 -17.72 23.77
N LEU A 194 -12.13 -18.32 23.04
CA LEU A 194 -12.12 -19.75 22.74
C LEU A 194 -12.16 -20.61 24.00
N GLN A 195 -11.47 -20.20 25.07
CA GLN A 195 -11.51 -20.88 26.36
C GLN A 195 -12.91 -20.96 26.98
N ASN A 196 -13.73 -19.93 26.78
CA ASN A 196 -15.08 -19.86 27.34
C ASN A 196 -16.10 -20.70 26.57
N TYR A 197 -15.88 -20.91 25.27
CA TYR A 197 -16.83 -21.62 24.39
C TYR A 197 -16.51 -23.09 24.20
N LEU A 198 -15.23 -23.47 24.32
CA LEU A 198 -14.77 -24.82 23.99
C LEU A 198 -14.63 -25.71 25.22
N ARG A 199 -14.79 -27.03 25.03
CA ARG A 199 -14.42 -28.00 26.05
C ARG A 199 -12.90 -28.01 26.21
N GLN A 200 -12.43 -28.41 27.40
CA GLN A 200 -11.02 -28.37 27.75
C GLN A 200 -10.09 -29.11 26.76
N GLN A 201 -10.57 -30.20 26.15
CA GLN A 201 -9.80 -30.95 25.14
C GLN A 201 -9.73 -30.22 23.80
N GLU A 202 -10.83 -29.61 23.35
CA GLU A 202 -10.92 -28.84 22.10
C GLU A 202 -10.06 -27.58 22.19
N PHE A 203 -10.20 -26.85 23.30
CA PHE A 203 -9.40 -25.67 23.58
C PHE A 203 -7.90 -25.99 23.58
N LYS A 204 -7.50 -27.10 24.20
CA LYS A 204 -6.10 -27.53 24.21
C LYS A 204 -5.57 -27.84 22.81
N ARG A 205 -6.36 -28.50 21.96
CA ARG A 205 -5.96 -28.78 20.56
C ARG A 205 -5.75 -27.50 19.77
N ILE A 206 -6.66 -26.53 19.90
CA ILE A 206 -6.54 -25.23 19.22
C ILE A 206 -5.33 -24.45 19.76
N LEU A 207 -5.11 -24.42 21.06
CA LEU A 207 -3.92 -23.81 21.64
C LEU A 207 -2.62 -24.46 21.16
N ASP A 208 -2.52 -25.78 21.24
CA ASP A 208 -1.36 -26.53 20.77
C ASP A 208 -1.12 -26.27 19.28
N PHE A 209 -2.19 -26.12 18.48
CA PHE A 209 -2.10 -25.74 17.07
C PHE A 209 -1.56 -24.32 16.89
N LEU A 210 -2.09 -23.32 17.61
CA LEU A 210 -1.66 -21.92 17.52
C LEU A 210 -0.22 -21.73 18.00
N GLU A 211 0.21 -22.45 19.04
CA GLU A 211 1.58 -22.40 19.56
C GLU A 211 2.58 -23.01 18.56
N LYS A 212 2.22 -24.15 17.94
CA LYS A 212 3.06 -24.81 16.93
C LYS A 212 3.11 -24.04 15.61
N ASN A 213 2.01 -23.38 15.27
CA ASN A 213 1.85 -22.65 14.03
C ASN A 213 1.82 -21.14 14.30
N ARG A 214 2.91 -20.60 14.86
CA ARG A 214 3.12 -19.14 14.94
C ARG A 214 2.97 -18.46 13.57
N LEU A 215 3.23 -19.19 12.50
CA LEU A 215 2.98 -18.78 11.12
C LEU A 215 1.53 -18.36 10.86
N LEU A 216 0.54 -18.87 11.60
CA LEU A 216 -0.85 -18.40 11.46
C LEU A 216 -1.02 -16.96 11.98
N LYS A 217 -0.24 -16.57 12.99
CA LYS A 217 -0.16 -15.18 13.46
C LYS A 217 0.62 -14.30 12.47
N GLU A 218 1.55 -14.88 11.72
CA GLU A 218 2.44 -14.16 10.80
C GLU A 218 1.88 -14.09 9.36
N ASN A 219 1.02 -15.02 8.94
CA ASN A 219 0.46 -15.12 7.57
C ASN A 219 -0.85 -14.34 7.36
N ALA A 220 -1.04 -13.27 8.14
CA ALA A 220 -2.04 -12.24 7.91
C ALA A 220 -3.48 -12.73 7.65
N PRO A 221 -4.25 -13.09 8.71
CA PRO A 221 -5.65 -13.49 8.54
C PRO A 221 -6.58 -12.35 8.08
N LEU A 222 -6.10 -11.10 8.09
CA LEU A 222 -6.89 -9.92 7.75
C LEU A 222 -6.53 -9.40 6.37
N PHE A 223 -7.56 -9.18 5.57
CA PHE A 223 -7.49 -8.42 4.34
C PHE A 223 -8.12 -7.06 4.55
N ILE A 224 -7.39 -6.01 4.14
CA ILE A 224 -7.83 -4.63 4.30
C ILE A 224 -7.88 -3.98 2.94
N GLN A 225 -9.05 -3.49 2.58
CA GLN A 225 -9.27 -2.68 1.40
C GLN A 225 -9.38 -1.20 1.80
N MET A 226 -8.51 -0.40 1.20
CA MET A 226 -8.46 1.04 1.38
C MET A 226 -9.06 1.75 0.15
N GLU A 227 -9.59 2.94 0.37
CA GLU A 227 -10.00 3.87 -0.67
C GLU A 227 -9.22 5.17 -0.56
N MET A 228 -8.90 5.71 -1.73
CA MET A 228 -8.31 7.03 -1.86
C MET A 228 -9.40 8.06 -2.06
N SER A 229 -9.37 9.11 -1.25
CA SER A 229 -10.20 10.30 -1.45
C SER A 229 -9.33 11.55 -1.46
N PHE A 230 -9.82 12.59 -2.12
CA PHE A 230 -9.17 13.89 -2.20
C PHE A 230 -9.90 14.87 -1.30
N LEU A 231 -9.21 15.37 -0.27
CA LEU A 231 -9.72 16.48 0.53
C LEU A 231 -9.46 17.78 -0.23
N HIS A 232 -10.53 18.38 -0.74
CA HIS A 232 -10.46 19.69 -1.36
C HIS A 232 -10.26 20.74 -0.26
N SER A 233 -9.18 21.51 -0.36
CA SER A 233 -8.87 22.64 0.51
C SER A 233 -9.66 23.88 0.16
#